data_AF-A0A845QLC2-F1
#
_entry.id   AF-A0A845QLC2-F1
#
_cell.length_a   1.000
_cell.length_b   1.000
_cell.length_c   1.000
_cell.angle_alpha   90.00
_cell.angle_beta   90.00
_cell.angle_gamma   90.00
#
_symmetry.space_group_name_H-M   'P 1'
#
loop_
_entity.id
_entity.type
_entity.pdbx_description
1 polymer ?
#
loop_
_entity_poly.entity_id
_entity_poly.type
_entity_poly.pdbx_seq_one_letter_code
_entity_poly.pdbx_strand_id
1 'polypeptide(L)'
;MRKRTFLSCLLSVTLMATTILPAFAGEADVNQSTKTSLNPDTLADFTLPENPKIAVVMDSSLEGESISVHLPEELGLKQGVAKAGGVMTYRGERHATLKLKTLQREEKGVLLTSMQTDVTLKDKMAPDRYSFNYELPSGYKMIKSEVYYDQIINAEAGLKEEEQFQKGWVYILNEDGEIVAIIEPAYAEDANEKKINTHYEVVANTLVQVVDITDNTVYPVTVTTTSSRPENHKIGDYREYCTIDHNVIGAASFVSGTGYSCLTDAAKEKVKKAIAAKLGSKFVPILNLASWTLEGYATLNSLRGYSHTSVILDYELWAYYKHQGGRWVEGRQYKNASLLLTLIK
;
A
#
# COMPACT_ATOMS: atom_id res chain seq x y z
N MET A 1 -13.25 0.87 -65.22
CA MET A 1 -12.83 -0.23 -64.31
C MET A 1 -12.56 0.36 -62.93
N ARG A 2 -13.40 0.05 -61.95
CA ARG A 2 -13.38 0.62 -60.59
C ARG A 2 -12.22 0.04 -59.78
N LYS A 3 -11.32 0.91 -59.29
CA LYS A 3 -10.39 0.60 -58.18
C LYS A 3 -11.22 0.32 -56.93
N ARG A 4 -11.07 -0.88 -56.36
CA ARG A 4 -11.59 -1.24 -55.03
C ARG A 4 -10.67 -0.60 -53.99
N THR A 5 -11.14 0.45 -53.35
CA THR A 5 -10.52 0.97 -52.12
C THR A 5 -10.91 0.04 -50.99
N PHE A 6 -9.97 -0.77 -50.49
CA PHE A 6 -10.14 -1.55 -49.28
C PHE A 6 -10.12 -0.58 -48.09
N LEU A 7 -11.29 -0.27 -47.56
CA LEU A 7 -11.43 0.44 -46.29
C LEU A 7 -11.21 -0.59 -45.17
N SER A 8 -10.03 -0.60 -44.57
CA SER A 8 -9.76 -1.38 -43.35
C SER A 8 -10.47 -0.70 -42.18
N CYS A 9 -11.69 -1.13 -41.89
CA CYS A 9 -12.39 -0.72 -40.68
C CYS A 9 -11.74 -1.43 -39.49
N LEU A 10 -10.80 -0.75 -38.79
CA LEU A 10 -10.39 -1.12 -37.44
C LEU A 10 -11.51 -0.68 -36.50
N LEU A 11 -12.18 -1.63 -35.86
CA LEU A 11 -13.09 -1.34 -34.74
C LEU A 11 -12.29 -1.58 -33.46
N SER A 12 -11.85 -0.49 -32.82
CA SER A 12 -11.11 -0.53 -31.55
C SER A 12 -12.08 -0.25 -30.40
N VAL A 13 -12.14 -1.16 -29.43
CA VAL A 13 -12.84 -0.94 -28.15
C VAL A 13 -11.77 -0.73 -27.08
N THR A 14 -11.64 0.50 -26.59
CA THR A 14 -10.73 0.86 -25.50
C THR A 14 -11.57 1.13 -24.26
N LEU A 15 -11.35 0.39 -23.16
CA LEU A 15 -11.95 0.77 -21.88
C LEU A 15 -11.03 0.35 -20.72
N MET A 16 -10.92 1.26 -19.75
CA MET A 16 -9.91 1.24 -18.70
C MET A 16 -10.46 0.57 -17.45
N ALA A 17 -9.66 -0.30 -16.83
CA ALA A 17 -9.98 -0.89 -15.53
C ALA A 17 -8.88 -0.56 -14.51
N THR A 18 -9.24 0.16 -13.45
CA THR A 18 -8.43 0.35 -12.24
C THR A 18 -8.69 -0.81 -11.29
N THR A 19 -7.71 -1.68 -11.09
CA THR A 19 -7.84 -2.78 -10.12
C THR A 19 -6.48 -3.14 -9.52
N ILE A 20 -6.51 -3.64 -8.29
CA ILE A 20 -5.37 -3.93 -7.41
C ILE A 20 -5.30 -5.45 -7.25
N LEU A 21 -4.24 -6.10 -7.77
CA LEU A 21 -3.99 -7.51 -7.48
C LEU A 21 -2.50 -7.73 -7.19
N PRO A 22 -2.12 -8.18 -5.98
CA PRO A 22 -0.76 -8.61 -5.69
C PRO A 22 -0.49 -9.98 -6.31
N ALA A 23 0.64 -10.13 -7.02
CA ALA A 23 1.17 -11.40 -7.50
C ALA A 23 2.55 -11.64 -6.85
N PHE A 24 2.70 -12.78 -6.17
CA PHE A 24 3.96 -13.18 -5.52
C PHE A 24 4.82 -14.01 -6.47
N ALA A 25 6.05 -13.54 -6.73
CA ALA A 25 7.13 -14.33 -7.28
C ALA A 25 8.30 -14.28 -6.27
N GLY A 26 8.86 -15.45 -5.94
CA GLY A 26 9.80 -15.62 -4.84
C GLY A 26 11.19 -15.00 -5.05
N GLU A 27 11.76 -14.67 -3.89
CA GLU A 27 13.16 -14.40 -3.50
C GLU A 27 14.18 -13.96 -4.56
N ALA A 28 14.65 -12.72 -4.39
CA ALA A 28 16.03 -12.35 -4.69
C ALA A 28 16.68 -11.81 -3.41
N ASP A 29 17.67 -12.55 -2.91
CA ASP A 29 18.55 -12.17 -1.80
C ASP A 29 19.43 -10.99 -2.23
N VAL A 30 19.27 -9.83 -1.59
CA VAL A 30 20.21 -8.71 -1.75
C VAL A 30 20.73 -8.32 -0.37
N ASN A 31 21.90 -8.86 -0.05
CA ASN A 31 22.76 -8.38 1.03
C ASN A 31 23.27 -6.97 0.70
N GLN A 32 22.90 -5.97 1.51
CA GLN A 32 23.75 -4.80 1.74
C GLN A 32 23.38 -3.97 2.97
N SER A 33 24.42 -3.33 3.50
CA SER A 33 24.52 -2.58 4.75
C SER A 33 23.57 -1.38 4.86
N THR A 34 22.96 -1.22 6.03
CA THR A 34 22.11 -0.07 6.43
C THR A 34 22.84 1.26 6.24
N LYS A 35 22.39 2.06 5.28
CA LYS A 35 22.71 3.49 5.16
C LYS A 35 21.45 4.31 5.44
N THR A 36 21.45 5.03 6.55
CA THR A 36 20.47 6.08 6.80
C THR A 36 20.80 7.27 5.90
N SER A 37 20.03 7.49 4.83
CA SER A 37 20.13 8.71 4.01
C SER A 37 19.10 9.73 4.50
N LEU A 38 19.57 10.84 5.05
CA LEU A 38 18.72 11.97 5.43
C LEU A 38 18.59 12.88 4.21
N ASN A 39 17.52 12.74 3.43
CA ASN A 39 17.21 13.69 2.36
C ASN A 39 16.52 14.93 2.99
N PRO A 40 17.05 16.16 2.84
CA PRO A 40 16.60 17.31 3.61
C PRO A 40 15.61 18.17 2.79
N ASP A 41 14.34 17.81 2.83
CA ASP A 41 13.15 18.65 2.62
C ASP A 41 11.96 17.82 3.15
N THR A 42 10.80 18.41 3.47
CA THR A 42 9.62 17.56 3.80
C THR A 42 9.44 16.57 2.66
N LEU A 43 9.55 15.26 2.96
CA LEU A 43 9.27 14.23 1.98
C LEU A 43 7.89 14.50 1.40
N ALA A 44 7.75 14.41 0.07
CA ALA A 44 6.53 14.75 -0.65
C ALA A 44 5.30 13.98 -0.11
N ASP A 45 5.54 12.83 0.53
CA ASP A 45 4.53 11.95 1.12
C ASP A 45 4.03 12.43 2.49
N PHE A 46 4.52 13.55 3.03
CA PHE A 46 4.08 14.08 4.32
C PHE A 46 3.57 15.51 4.21
N THR A 47 2.35 15.72 4.70
CA THR A 47 1.82 17.05 4.98
C THR A 47 1.86 17.31 6.49
N LEU A 48 2.74 18.23 6.91
CA LEU A 48 2.87 18.67 8.31
C LEU A 48 2.18 20.03 8.50
N PRO A 49 0.98 20.09 9.11
CA PRO A 49 0.25 21.35 9.24
C PRO A 49 0.79 22.21 10.39
N GLU A 50 0.89 23.52 10.21
CA GLU A 50 1.19 24.44 11.32
C GLU A 50 0.08 24.45 12.37
N ASN A 51 -1.19 24.29 11.98
CA ASN A 51 -2.28 24.19 12.93
C ASN A 51 -2.35 22.76 13.49
N PRO A 52 -2.09 22.53 14.79
CA PRO A 52 -2.06 21.18 15.37
C PRO A 52 -3.44 20.49 15.42
N LYS A 53 -4.52 21.24 15.15
CA LYS A 53 -5.89 20.68 15.00
C LYS A 53 -6.16 20.09 13.62
N ILE A 54 -5.25 20.29 12.67
CA ILE A 54 -5.30 19.65 11.36
C ILE A 54 -4.43 18.40 11.45
N ALA A 55 -4.92 17.29 10.90
CA ALA A 55 -4.18 16.04 10.91
C ALA A 55 -2.88 16.15 10.11
N VAL A 56 -1.84 15.48 10.61
CA VAL A 56 -0.65 15.16 9.84
C VAL A 56 -1.03 14.07 8.84
N VAL A 57 -0.76 14.29 7.56
CA VAL A 57 -1.08 13.31 6.51
C VAL A 57 0.20 12.61 6.10
N MET A 58 0.17 11.27 6.17
CA MET A 58 1.15 10.38 5.53
C MET A 58 0.48 9.85 4.26
N ASP A 59 0.79 10.49 3.15
CA ASP A 59 0.25 10.13 1.84
C ASP A 59 0.81 8.79 1.37
N SER A 60 0.02 8.13 0.53
CA SER A 60 0.43 6.95 -0.19
C SER A 60 0.45 7.25 -1.68
N SER A 61 1.42 6.67 -2.37
CA SER A 61 1.39 6.61 -3.84
C SER A 61 0.22 5.75 -4.37
N LEU A 62 -0.44 4.98 -3.50
CA LEU A 62 -1.67 4.27 -3.80
C LEU A 62 -2.88 5.14 -3.42
N GLU A 63 -3.73 5.43 -4.41
CA GLU A 63 -4.95 6.22 -4.23
C GLU A 63 -5.85 5.61 -3.14
N GLY A 64 -6.35 6.47 -2.24
CA GLY A 64 -7.24 6.07 -1.15
C GLY A 64 -6.56 5.44 0.06
N GLU A 65 -5.23 5.32 0.07
CA GLU A 65 -4.49 4.67 1.15
C GLU A 65 -3.72 5.64 2.07
N SER A 66 -3.98 6.95 2.01
CA SER A 66 -3.36 7.93 2.91
C SER A 66 -3.78 7.65 4.37
N ILE A 67 -2.83 7.76 5.29
CA ILE A 67 -3.05 7.62 6.72
C ILE A 67 -2.93 9.01 7.34
N SER A 68 -3.95 9.46 8.06
CA SER A 68 -3.93 10.75 8.73
C SER A 68 -3.86 10.57 10.25
N VAL A 69 -3.09 11.42 10.92
CA VAL A 69 -2.85 11.34 12.37
C VAL A 69 -3.13 12.70 13.00
N HIS A 70 -4.10 12.74 13.91
CA HIS A 70 -4.33 13.90 14.76
C HIS A 70 -3.34 13.90 15.91
N LEU A 71 -2.74 15.07 16.15
CA LEU A 71 -1.78 15.24 17.25
C LEU A 71 -2.51 15.28 18.60
N PRO A 72 -1.83 14.91 19.71
CA PRO A 72 -2.48 14.78 21.00
C PRO A 72 -2.99 16.12 21.54
N GLU A 73 -4.30 16.21 21.77
CA GLU A 73 -4.94 17.40 22.35
C GLU A 73 -4.49 17.62 23.79
N GLU A 74 -4.16 16.55 24.52
CA GLU A 74 -3.73 16.58 25.92
C GLU A 74 -2.45 17.40 26.11
N LEU A 75 -1.60 17.50 25.07
CA LEU A 75 -0.37 18.29 25.11
C LEU A 75 -0.62 19.81 24.94
N GLY A 76 -1.85 20.23 24.64
CA GLY A 76 -2.23 21.63 24.49
C GLY A 76 -1.38 22.34 23.42
N LEU A 77 -1.15 21.66 22.30
CA LEU A 77 -0.26 22.15 21.25
C LEU A 77 -0.78 23.46 20.64
N LYS A 78 0.14 24.41 20.45
CA LYS A 78 -0.08 25.67 19.74
C LYS A 78 0.46 25.55 18.32
N GLN A 79 0.33 26.64 17.55
CA GLN A 79 0.82 26.72 16.19
C GLN A 79 2.27 26.22 16.07
N GLY A 80 2.47 25.30 15.14
CA GLY A 80 3.74 24.72 14.78
C GLY A 80 4.60 25.72 14.01
N VAL A 81 5.91 25.57 14.17
CA VAL A 81 6.92 26.34 13.42
C VAL A 81 7.74 25.36 12.60
N ALA A 82 7.67 25.52 11.27
CA ALA A 82 8.48 24.76 10.34
C ALA A 82 9.96 25.15 10.47
N LYS A 83 10.84 24.15 10.37
CA LYS A 83 12.29 24.31 10.33
C LYS A 83 12.83 23.58 9.10
N ALA A 84 14.06 23.92 8.71
CA ALA A 84 14.73 23.27 7.58
C ALA A 84 14.79 21.74 7.76
N GLY A 85 14.71 21.01 6.64
CA GLY A 85 14.85 19.55 6.62
C GLY A 85 13.65 18.77 7.15
N GLY A 86 12.42 19.21 6.86
CA GLY A 86 11.22 18.42 7.16
C GLY A 86 10.84 18.33 8.64
N VAL A 87 11.27 19.30 9.45
CA VAL A 87 11.02 19.33 10.90
C VAL A 87 9.93 20.34 11.23
N MET A 88 8.91 19.91 11.97
CA MET A 88 7.86 20.78 12.51
C MET A 88 7.92 20.75 14.04
N THR A 89 7.97 21.91 14.67
CA THR A 89 8.00 22.01 16.15
C THR A 89 6.73 22.69 16.66
N TYR A 90 5.96 22.00 17.51
CA TYR A 90 4.79 22.52 18.19
C TYR A 90 5.13 22.78 19.66
N ARG A 91 4.74 23.95 20.14
CA ARG A 91 4.86 24.30 21.56
C ARG A 91 3.58 23.92 22.27
N GLY A 92 3.66 23.01 23.25
CA GLY A 92 2.55 22.69 24.15
C GLY A 92 2.27 23.79 25.17
N GLU A 93 1.16 23.66 25.91
CA GLU A 93 0.82 24.56 27.00
C GLU A 93 1.77 24.37 28.18
N ARG A 94 2.80 25.22 28.23
CA ARG A 94 3.83 25.37 29.28
C ARG A 94 4.70 24.14 29.57
N HIS A 95 4.14 22.94 29.65
CA HIS A 95 4.73 21.74 30.22
C HIS A 95 5.19 20.71 29.17
N ALA A 96 4.85 20.89 27.88
CA ALA A 96 5.30 19.98 26.83
C ALA A 96 5.77 20.72 25.55
N THR A 97 6.52 20.01 24.72
CA THR A 97 6.80 20.35 23.31
C THR A 97 6.73 19.09 22.48
N LEU A 98 6.26 19.19 21.23
CA LEU A 98 6.23 18.08 20.28
C LEU A 98 7.03 18.49 19.04
N LYS A 99 7.93 17.63 18.58
CA LYS A 99 8.68 17.80 17.34
C LYS A 99 8.38 16.64 16.41
N LEU A 100 7.92 16.95 15.20
CA LEU A 100 7.82 16.00 14.12
C LEU A 100 9.04 16.14 13.23
N LYS A 101 9.57 15.01 12.77
CA LYS A 101 10.63 14.94 11.77
C LYS A 101 10.29 13.85 10.78
N THR A 102 10.26 14.20 9.49
CA THR A 102 10.18 13.22 8.42
C THR A 102 11.57 12.74 8.05
N LEU A 103 11.71 11.46 7.73
CA LEU A 103 12.98 10.85 7.37
C LEU A 103 12.77 9.61 6.51
N GLN A 104 13.67 9.39 5.56
CA GLN A 104 13.76 8.15 4.80
C GLN A 104 14.80 7.22 5.46
N ARG A 105 14.46 5.94 5.56
CA ARG A 105 15.37 4.88 6.02
C ARG A 105 15.34 3.75 5.01
N GLU A 106 16.47 3.09 4.81
CA GLU A 106 16.52 1.86 4.04
C GLU A 106 16.69 0.68 5.00
N GLU A 107 15.76 -0.26 4.96
CA GLU A 107 15.84 -1.49 5.73
C GLU A 107 15.85 -2.69 4.77
N LYS A 108 16.99 -3.39 4.69
CA LYS A 108 17.18 -4.58 3.84
C LYS A 108 16.75 -4.35 2.37
N GLY A 109 17.12 -3.20 1.81
CA GLY A 109 16.78 -2.83 0.43
C GLY A 109 15.39 -2.21 0.25
N VAL A 110 14.60 -2.09 1.32
CA VAL A 110 13.28 -1.44 1.29
C VAL A 110 13.39 -0.01 1.78
N LEU A 111 13.00 0.94 0.95
CA LEU A 111 12.91 2.35 1.33
C LEU A 111 11.64 2.57 2.18
N LEU A 112 11.83 3.05 3.40
CA LEU A 112 10.81 3.37 4.38
C LEU A 112 10.72 4.88 4.55
N THR A 113 9.54 5.41 4.29
CA THR A 113 9.15 6.76 4.66
C THR A 113 8.69 6.74 6.11
N SER A 114 9.39 7.49 6.97
CA SER A 114 9.21 7.44 8.42
C SER A 114 8.89 8.83 8.98
N MET A 115 8.06 8.85 10.02
CA MET A 115 7.83 10.02 10.86
C MET A 115 8.31 9.70 12.28
N GLN A 116 9.29 10.48 12.73
CA GLN A 116 9.72 10.50 14.12
C GLN A 116 8.97 11.62 14.85
N THR A 117 8.36 11.26 15.97
CA THR A 117 7.69 12.18 16.88
C THR A 117 8.47 12.18 18.19
N ASP A 118 9.03 13.34 18.54
CA ASP A 118 9.68 13.57 19.83
C ASP A 118 8.77 14.44 20.70
N VAL A 119 8.28 13.89 21.81
CA VAL A 119 7.55 14.62 22.85
C VAL A 119 8.51 14.89 23.99
N THR A 120 8.70 16.16 24.35
CA THR A 120 9.46 16.55 25.53
C THR A 120 8.49 17.00 26.61
N LEU A 121 8.40 16.23 27.70
CA LEU A 121 7.70 16.58 28.93
C LEU A 121 8.67 17.40 29.79
N LYS A 122 8.35 18.66 30.09
CA LYS A 122 9.28 19.62 30.70
C LYS A 122 9.31 19.59 32.20
N ASP A 123 8.23 19.12 32.82
CA ASP A 123 8.06 19.03 34.26
C ASP A 123 6.92 18.06 34.58
N LYS A 124 6.72 17.81 35.88
CA LYS A 124 5.70 16.89 36.41
C LYS A 124 4.24 17.26 36.14
N MET A 125 3.97 18.46 35.61
CA MET A 125 2.61 18.86 35.24
C MET A 125 2.30 18.51 33.78
N ALA A 126 3.28 18.04 33.01
CA ALA A 126 3.06 17.53 31.66
C ALA A 126 2.24 16.23 31.71
N PRO A 127 1.34 16.00 30.74
CA PRO A 127 0.60 14.75 30.66
C PRO A 127 1.57 13.60 30.34
N ASP A 128 1.53 12.55 31.16
CA ASP A 128 2.26 11.30 30.98
C ASP A 128 1.47 10.27 30.15
N ARG A 129 0.22 10.61 29.81
CA ARG A 129 -0.68 9.85 28.94
C ARG A 129 -1.29 10.77 27.90
N TYR A 130 -1.13 10.42 26.62
CA TYR A 130 -1.61 11.24 25.51
C TYR A 130 -1.90 10.39 24.27
N SER A 131 -2.80 10.87 23.42
CA SER A 131 -3.42 10.04 22.37
C SER A 131 -3.14 10.57 20.97
N PHE A 132 -2.68 9.70 20.07
CA PHE A 132 -2.64 9.97 18.64
C PHE A 132 -3.84 9.29 17.98
N ASN A 133 -4.72 10.08 17.36
CA ASN A 133 -5.91 9.53 16.72
C ASN A 133 -5.68 9.34 15.22
N TYR A 134 -5.74 8.10 14.74
CA TYR A 134 -5.52 7.78 13.34
C TYR A 134 -6.84 7.71 12.58
N GLU A 135 -6.94 8.53 11.53
CA GLU A 135 -7.93 8.35 10.48
C GLU A 135 -7.33 7.41 9.44
N LEU A 136 -7.82 6.18 9.45
CA LEU A 136 -7.39 5.13 8.53
C LEU A 136 -8.39 4.98 7.37
N PRO A 137 -7.93 4.53 6.20
CA PRO A 137 -8.83 4.14 5.11
C PRO A 137 -9.89 3.13 5.53
N SER A 138 -10.99 3.06 4.78
CA SER A 138 -12.06 2.11 5.06
C SER A 138 -11.53 0.67 5.09
N GLY A 139 -11.94 -0.12 6.09
CA GLY A 139 -11.49 -1.50 6.26
C GLY A 139 -10.15 -1.65 6.97
N TYR A 140 -9.37 -0.58 7.13
CA TYR A 140 -8.08 -0.62 7.81
C TYR A 140 -8.28 -0.65 9.34
N LYS A 141 -7.33 -1.25 10.04
CA LYS A 141 -7.37 -1.34 11.52
C LYS A 141 -5.98 -1.26 12.14
N MET A 142 -5.92 -0.73 13.34
CA MET A 142 -4.72 -0.76 14.18
C MET A 142 -4.74 -1.96 15.13
N ILE A 143 -3.59 -2.61 15.30
CA ILE A 143 -3.46 -3.77 16.20
C ILE A 143 -2.06 -3.81 16.85
N LYS A 144 -2.01 -4.20 18.11
CA LYS A 144 -0.73 -4.46 18.79
C LYS A 144 -0.06 -5.72 18.27
N SER A 145 1.27 -5.74 18.20
CA SER A 145 2.02 -6.90 17.69
C SER A 145 1.75 -8.17 18.48
N GLU A 146 1.54 -8.07 19.81
CA GLU A 146 1.19 -9.21 20.66
C GLU A 146 -0.15 -9.84 20.25
N VAL A 147 -1.17 -9.01 20.02
CA VAL A 147 -2.52 -9.47 19.64
C VAL A 147 -2.52 -10.02 18.22
N TYR A 148 -1.79 -9.37 17.30
CA TYR A 148 -1.64 -9.84 15.93
C TYR A 148 -1.00 -11.24 15.89
N TYR A 149 0.06 -11.43 16.66
CA TYR A 149 0.78 -12.70 16.71
C TYR A 149 -0.07 -13.82 17.32
N ASP A 150 -0.81 -13.53 18.39
CA ASP A 150 -1.76 -14.48 18.98
C ASP A 150 -2.83 -14.91 17.95
N GLN A 151 -3.31 -13.98 17.11
CA GLN A 151 -4.28 -14.31 16.05
C GLN A 151 -3.68 -15.21 14.97
N ILE A 152 -2.42 -14.99 14.59
CA ILE A 152 -1.75 -15.78 13.56
C ILE A 152 -1.32 -17.16 14.08
N ILE A 153 -0.71 -17.27 15.26
CA ILE A 153 -0.34 -18.57 15.83
C ILE A 153 -1.56 -19.49 15.96
N ASN A 154 -2.68 -18.94 16.42
CA ASN A 154 -3.89 -19.73 16.61
C ASN A 154 -4.55 -20.11 15.27
N ALA A 155 -4.36 -19.32 14.21
CA ALA A 155 -4.88 -19.60 12.87
C ALA A 155 -3.97 -20.53 12.06
N GLU A 156 -2.66 -20.43 12.21
CA GLU A 156 -1.64 -21.17 11.48
C GLU A 156 -0.77 -21.94 12.47
N ALA A 157 -1.22 -23.15 12.83
CA ALA A 157 -0.60 -24.04 13.83
C ALA A 157 0.81 -24.58 13.45
N GLY A 158 1.68 -23.76 12.87
CA GLY A 158 2.98 -24.20 12.35
C GLY A 158 3.98 -23.10 12.00
N LEU A 159 3.71 -21.81 12.25
CA LEU A 159 4.77 -20.80 12.14
C LEU A 159 5.77 -21.01 13.28
N LYS A 160 7.02 -21.33 12.92
CA LYS A 160 8.11 -21.51 13.87
C LYS A 160 8.40 -20.17 14.56
N GLU A 161 8.67 -20.21 15.86
CA GLU A 161 9.05 -19.07 16.74
C GLU A 161 10.20 -18.18 16.21
N GLU A 162 10.85 -18.55 15.12
CA GLU A 162 12.09 -17.96 14.61
C GLU A 162 11.89 -16.66 13.80
N GLU A 163 10.66 -16.33 13.41
CA GLU A 163 10.33 -15.01 12.84
C GLU A 163 10.17 -13.97 13.96
N GLN A 164 11.33 -13.51 14.45
CA GLN A 164 11.58 -12.47 15.46
C GLN A 164 10.35 -11.61 15.81
N PHE A 165 9.56 -12.10 16.77
CA PHE A 165 8.46 -11.38 17.38
C PHE A 165 8.99 -10.09 18.03
N GLN A 166 8.57 -8.94 17.50
CA GLN A 166 8.97 -7.65 18.05
C GLN A 166 7.87 -7.12 18.98
N LYS A 167 8.05 -7.36 20.27
CA LYS A 167 7.10 -6.96 21.33
C LYS A 167 7.02 -5.43 21.44
N GLY A 168 5.83 -4.89 21.73
CA GLY A 168 5.58 -3.46 21.93
C GLY A 168 5.37 -2.66 20.65
N TRP A 169 5.41 -3.31 19.49
CA TRP A 169 5.11 -2.69 18.20
C TRP A 169 3.60 -2.55 17.99
N VAL A 170 3.19 -1.61 17.16
CA VAL A 170 1.82 -1.49 16.68
C VAL A 170 1.81 -1.53 15.16
N TYR A 171 0.87 -2.29 14.59
CA TYR A 171 0.70 -2.47 13.16
C TYR A 171 -0.59 -1.81 12.69
N ILE A 172 -0.54 -1.22 11.51
CA ILE A 172 -1.72 -0.81 10.75
C ILE A 172 -1.91 -1.83 9.63
N LEU A 173 -3.07 -2.47 9.63
CA LEU A 173 -3.46 -3.48 8.65
C LEU A 173 -4.44 -2.89 7.64
N ASN A 174 -4.30 -3.27 6.38
CA ASN A 174 -5.33 -3.00 5.35
C ASN A 174 -6.53 -3.96 5.49
N GLU A 175 -7.50 -3.84 4.58
CA GLU A 175 -8.72 -4.68 4.54
C GLU A 175 -8.43 -6.18 4.37
N ASP A 176 -7.32 -6.52 3.70
CA ASP A 176 -6.85 -7.89 3.50
C ASP A 176 -6.06 -8.45 4.70
N GLY A 177 -5.85 -7.65 5.75
CA GLY A 177 -5.08 -8.03 6.93
C GLY A 177 -3.56 -7.93 6.76
N GLU A 178 -3.08 -7.30 5.68
CA GLU A 178 -1.66 -7.07 5.44
C GLU A 178 -1.17 -5.84 6.22
N ILE A 179 0.01 -5.94 6.83
CA ILE A 179 0.65 -4.81 7.51
C ILE A 179 1.17 -3.83 6.46
N VAL A 180 0.63 -2.61 6.48
CA VAL A 180 0.97 -1.50 5.56
C VAL A 180 1.74 -0.38 6.23
N ALA A 181 1.71 -0.31 7.56
CA ALA A 181 2.55 0.60 8.34
C ALA A 181 2.83 0.02 9.74
N ILE A 182 3.93 0.46 10.32
CA ILE A 182 4.42 0.02 11.63
C ILE A 182 4.68 1.23 12.51
N ILE A 183 4.49 1.06 13.81
CA ILE A 183 4.82 2.02 14.85
C ILE A 183 5.74 1.30 15.83
N GLU A 184 6.98 1.78 15.89
CA GLU A 184 8.02 1.24 16.76
C GLU A 184 7.67 1.50 18.24
N PRO A 185 8.12 0.63 19.16
CA PRO A 185 7.98 0.86 20.59
C PRO A 185 8.56 2.23 20.96
N ALA A 186 7.81 2.97 21.76
CA ALA A 186 8.28 4.25 22.26
C ALA A 186 9.55 4.07 23.10
N TYR A 187 10.54 4.93 22.88
CA TYR A 187 11.69 5.06 23.74
C TYR A 187 11.56 6.33 24.58
N ALA A 188 11.71 6.22 25.90
CA ALA A 188 11.73 7.39 26.77
C ALA A 188 12.96 7.41 27.67
N GLU A 189 13.50 8.60 27.89
CA GLU A 189 14.60 8.87 28.79
C GLU A 189 14.38 10.17 29.56
N ASP A 190 14.89 10.22 30.78
CA ASP A 190 14.87 11.40 31.64
C ASP A 190 16.10 12.29 31.39
N ALA A 191 16.20 13.42 32.07
CA ALA A 191 17.31 14.36 31.88
C ALA A 191 18.69 13.82 32.31
N ASN A 192 18.72 12.72 33.06
CA ASN A 192 19.94 12.00 33.44
C ASN A 192 20.21 10.80 32.52
N GLU A 193 19.56 10.74 31.35
CA GLU A 193 19.66 9.64 30.37
C GLU A 193 19.18 8.30 30.95
N LYS A 194 18.38 8.32 32.02
CA LYS A 194 17.81 7.11 32.59
C LYS A 194 16.57 6.74 31.77
N LYS A 195 16.59 5.52 31.22
CA LYS A 195 15.44 4.94 30.52
C LYS A 195 14.19 4.92 31.41
N ILE A 196 13.08 5.39 30.87
CA ILE A 196 11.75 5.33 31.46
C ILE A 196 10.93 4.28 30.69
N ASN A 197 10.14 3.50 31.41
CA ASN A 197 9.24 2.53 30.80
C ASN A 197 8.08 3.26 30.12
N THR A 198 7.69 2.73 28.97
CA THR A 198 6.61 3.23 28.14
C THR A 198 5.85 2.07 27.56
N HIS A 199 4.59 2.28 27.24
CA HIS A 199 3.81 1.31 26.50
C HIS A 199 2.69 1.97 25.70
N TYR A 200 2.17 1.21 24.74
CA TYR A 200 0.98 1.58 23.98
C TYR A 200 -0.25 0.81 24.47
N GLU A 201 -1.34 1.56 24.60
CA GLU A 201 -2.69 1.03 24.55
C GLU A 201 -3.30 1.38 23.18
N VAL A 202 -4.01 0.43 22.58
CA VAL A 202 -4.70 0.63 21.29
C VAL A 202 -6.19 0.53 21.53
N VAL A 203 -6.93 1.59 21.24
CA VAL A 203 -8.40 1.64 21.34
C VAL A 203 -8.94 2.00 19.96
N ALA A 204 -9.49 1.01 19.26
CA ALA A 204 -9.84 1.14 17.83
C ALA A 204 -8.63 1.64 17.01
N ASN A 205 -8.71 2.85 16.45
CA ASN A 205 -7.64 3.48 15.67
C ASN A 205 -6.89 4.57 16.45
N THR A 206 -7.07 4.62 17.77
CA THR A 206 -6.35 5.56 18.64
C THR A 206 -5.19 4.87 19.32
N LEU A 207 -3.99 5.41 19.12
CA LEU A 207 -2.76 5.00 19.80
C LEU A 207 -2.57 5.87 21.04
N VAL A 208 -2.76 5.27 22.22
CA VAL A 208 -2.50 5.95 23.48
C VAL A 208 -1.09 5.63 23.94
N GLN A 209 -0.26 6.65 24.02
CA GLN A 209 1.07 6.57 24.60
C GLN A 209 0.98 6.77 26.11
N VAL A 210 1.57 5.86 26.87
CA VAL A 210 1.73 5.97 28.32
C VAL A 210 3.22 6.00 28.67
N VAL A 211 3.59 6.89 29.58
CA VAL A 211 4.95 7.05 30.12
C VAL A 211 4.91 6.80 31.62
N ASP A 212 5.68 5.83 32.11
CA ASP A 212 5.65 5.43 33.52
C ASP A 212 6.50 6.38 34.37
N ILE A 213 5.95 7.56 34.67
CA ILE A 213 6.59 8.59 35.51
C ILE A 213 6.59 8.16 36.97
N THR A 214 7.69 8.40 37.67
CA THR A 214 7.84 8.15 39.12
C THR A 214 8.34 9.39 39.83
N ASP A 215 8.28 9.41 41.17
CA ASP A 215 8.83 10.53 41.98
C ASP A 215 10.34 10.76 41.76
N ASN A 216 11.06 9.76 41.26
CA ASN A 216 12.50 9.83 40.98
C ASN A 216 12.81 10.31 39.55
N THR A 217 11.80 10.57 38.72
CA THR A 217 11.96 10.98 37.33
C THR A 217 12.49 12.42 37.26
N VAL A 218 13.58 12.63 36.51
CA VAL A 218 14.20 13.95 36.36
C VAL A 218 13.83 14.57 35.01
N TYR A 219 13.28 15.77 35.04
CA TYR A 219 12.81 16.46 33.84
C TYR A 219 13.89 17.34 33.18
N PRO A 220 13.83 17.56 31.85
CA PRO A 220 12.81 17.07 30.93
C PRO A 220 12.91 15.57 30.63
N VAL A 221 11.76 14.94 30.37
CA VAL A 221 11.66 13.59 29.81
C VAL A 221 11.44 13.70 28.31
N THR A 222 12.23 12.99 27.52
CA THR A 222 12.05 12.89 26.07
C THR A 222 11.47 11.54 25.72
N VAL A 223 10.40 11.53 24.94
CA VAL A 223 9.74 10.34 24.42
C VAL A 223 9.81 10.39 22.90
N THR A 224 10.47 9.42 22.30
CA THR A 224 10.61 9.29 20.86
C THR A 224 9.83 8.08 20.36
N THR A 225 8.98 8.32 19.36
CA THR A 225 8.22 7.28 18.68
C THR A 225 8.44 7.40 17.18
N THR A 226 8.62 6.28 16.48
CA THR A 226 8.81 6.29 15.03
C THR A 226 7.71 5.47 14.38
N SER A 227 6.95 6.08 13.48
CA SER A 227 6.05 5.37 12.58
C SER A 227 6.70 5.27 11.20
N SER A 228 6.51 4.16 10.51
CA SER A 228 7.12 3.91 9.20
C SER A 228 6.21 3.16 8.27
N ARG A 229 6.34 3.45 6.98
CA ARG A 229 5.65 2.78 5.90
C ARG A 229 6.60 2.66 4.71
N PRO A 230 6.60 1.53 3.99
CA PRO A 230 7.35 1.42 2.75
C PRO A 230 6.76 2.30 1.65
N GLU A 231 7.64 2.80 0.79
CA GLU A 231 7.23 3.58 -0.38
C GLU A 231 6.91 2.63 -1.54
N ASN A 232 5.61 2.47 -1.82
CA ASN A 232 5.18 1.79 -3.03
C ASN A 232 5.54 2.66 -4.23
N HIS A 233 6.09 2.08 -5.29
CA HIS A 233 6.52 2.86 -6.45
C HIS A 233 6.16 2.18 -7.76
N LYS A 234 5.89 2.99 -8.77
CA LYS A 234 5.67 2.51 -10.13
C LYS A 234 7.01 2.05 -10.68
N ILE A 235 7.07 0.79 -11.11
CA ILE A 235 8.23 0.20 -11.77
C ILE A 235 8.25 0.63 -13.24
N GLY A 236 7.08 0.64 -13.88
CA GLY A 236 6.95 1.10 -15.26
C GLY A 236 5.60 0.85 -15.88
N ASP A 237 5.45 1.40 -17.08
CA ASP A 237 4.35 1.11 -18.00
C ASP A 237 4.76 -0.02 -18.93
N TYR A 238 3.90 -1.01 -19.06
CA TYR A 238 4.15 -2.19 -19.87
C TYR A 238 3.04 -2.36 -20.90
N ARG A 239 3.46 -2.75 -22.10
CA ARG A 239 2.59 -3.17 -23.20
C ARG A 239 2.99 -4.57 -23.61
N GLU A 240 2.05 -5.48 -23.46
CA GLU A 240 2.17 -6.86 -23.92
C GLU A 240 1.18 -7.09 -25.04
N TYR A 241 1.53 -7.95 -25.99
CA TYR A 241 0.62 -8.27 -27.09
C TYR A 241 0.72 -9.72 -27.50
N CYS A 242 -0.41 -10.29 -27.89
CA CYS A 242 -0.45 -11.61 -28.46
C CYS A 242 -1.54 -11.72 -29.52
N THR A 243 -1.40 -12.71 -30.41
CA THR A 243 -2.43 -13.03 -31.38
C THR A 243 -3.07 -14.37 -31.02
N ILE A 244 -4.40 -14.41 -30.98
CA ILE A 244 -5.17 -15.63 -30.76
C ILE A 244 -5.85 -16.03 -32.07
N ASP A 245 -5.76 -17.32 -32.41
CA ASP A 245 -6.52 -17.92 -33.50
C ASP A 245 -7.97 -18.16 -33.06
N HIS A 246 -8.94 -17.83 -33.91
CA HIS A 246 -10.36 -18.07 -33.62
C HIS A 246 -10.72 -19.56 -33.44
N ASN A 247 -9.89 -20.48 -33.95
CA ASN A 247 -10.02 -21.92 -33.74
C ASN A 247 -9.98 -22.32 -32.26
N VAL A 248 -9.38 -21.50 -31.39
CA VAL A 248 -9.24 -21.77 -29.95
C VAL A 248 -10.59 -21.71 -29.21
N ILE A 249 -11.61 -21.07 -29.80
CA ILE A 249 -12.92 -20.85 -29.19
C ILE A 249 -13.83 -22.08 -29.44
N GLY A 250 -13.78 -22.65 -30.65
CA GLY A 250 -14.60 -23.79 -31.07
C GLY A 250 -16.05 -23.41 -31.41
N ALA A 251 -16.73 -24.25 -32.20
CA ALA A 251 -18.01 -23.91 -32.85
C ALA A 251 -19.23 -23.70 -31.93
N ALA A 252 -19.19 -24.16 -30.67
CA ALA A 252 -20.32 -24.16 -29.73
C ALA A 252 -20.25 -23.04 -28.67
N SER A 253 -19.72 -21.88 -29.03
CA SER A 253 -19.24 -20.88 -28.05
C SER A 253 -20.17 -19.70 -27.80
N PHE A 254 -21.32 -19.68 -28.44
CA PHE A 254 -22.26 -18.55 -28.44
C PHE A 254 -23.58 -18.96 -27.78
N VAL A 255 -24.16 -18.05 -26.99
CA VAL A 255 -25.50 -18.25 -26.41
C VAL A 255 -26.53 -18.27 -27.55
N SER A 256 -27.27 -19.36 -27.69
CA SER A 256 -28.31 -19.49 -28.70
C SER A 256 -29.55 -18.68 -28.31
N GLY A 257 -30.04 -17.81 -29.20
CA GLY A 257 -31.38 -17.21 -29.08
C GLY A 257 -31.48 -15.68 -29.20
N THR A 258 -30.37 -14.94 -29.25
CA THR A 258 -30.41 -13.45 -29.25
C THR A 258 -29.45 -12.83 -30.26
N GLY A 259 -29.58 -13.11 -31.56
CA GLY A 259 -29.00 -12.27 -32.62
C GLY A 259 -27.50 -11.86 -32.53
N TYR A 260 -26.69 -12.59 -31.75
CA TYR A 260 -25.32 -12.32 -31.24
C TYR A 260 -25.16 -11.21 -30.19
N SER A 261 -24.51 -11.53 -29.06
CA SER A 261 -23.82 -10.50 -28.23
C SER A 261 -22.86 -10.99 -27.14
N CYS A 262 -22.84 -12.26 -26.70
CA CYS A 262 -21.90 -12.69 -25.65
C CYS A 262 -21.34 -14.11 -25.82
N LEU A 263 -20.08 -14.29 -25.45
CA LEU A 263 -19.44 -15.60 -25.30
C LEU A 263 -20.05 -16.31 -24.08
N THR A 264 -20.21 -17.62 -24.17
CA THR A 264 -20.49 -18.45 -22.99
C THR A 264 -19.33 -18.36 -21.99
N ASP A 265 -19.58 -18.59 -20.70
CA ASP A 265 -18.52 -18.59 -19.68
C ASP A 265 -17.41 -19.61 -20.00
N ALA A 266 -17.79 -20.78 -20.54
CA ALA A 266 -16.85 -21.78 -21.02
C ALA A 266 -15.95 -21.26 -22.15
N ALA A 267 -16.48 -20.41 -23.04
CA ALA A 267 -15.69 -19.80 -24.11
C ALA A 267 -14.83 -18.63 -23.61
N LYS A 268 -15.32 -17.81 -22.67
CA LYS A 268 -14.52 -16.79 -21.98
C LYS A 268 -13.30 -17.43 -21.31
N GLU A 269 -13.48 -18.56 -20.62
CA GLU A 269 -12.39 -19.31 -19.99
C GLU A 269 -11.37 -19.88 -21.00
N LYS A 270 -11.81 -20.35 -22.18
CA LYS A 270 -10.88 -20.76 -23.24
C LYS A 270 -10.01 -19.61 -23.73
N VAL A 271 -10.60 -18.43 -23.93
CA VAL A 271 -9.86 -17.23 -24.36
C VAL A 271 -8.88 -16.79 -23.27
N LYS A 272 -9.31 -16.76 -21.99
CA LYS A 272 -8.42 -16.47 -20.87
C LYS A 272 -7.23 -17.43 -20.82
N LYS A 273 -7.47 -18.74 -20.94
CA LYS A 273 -6.42 -19.76 -20.99
C LYS A 273 -5.49 -19.58 -22.19
N ALA A 274 -6.02 -19.20 -23.36
CA ALA A 274 -5.22 -18.96 -24.56
C ALA A 274 -4.29 -17.74 -24.40
N ILE A 275 -4.80 -16.65 -23.81
CA ILE A 275 -3.99 -15.46 -23.50
C ILE A 275 -2.95 -15.81 -22.43
N ALA A 276 -3.36 -16.47 -21.35
CA ALA A 276 -2.46 -16.89 -20.28
C ALA A 276 -1.38 -17.88 -20.77
N ALA A 277 -1.67 -18.72 -21.75
CA ALA A 277 -0.67 -19.61 -22.35
C ALA A 277 0.36 -18.85 -23.20
N LYS A 278 -0.01 -17.70 -23.78
CA LYS A 278 0.87 -16.89 -24.64
C LYS A 278 1.66 -15.84 -23.88
N LEU A 279 1.00 -15.13 -22.97
CA LEU A 279 1.58 -14.05 -22.18
C LEU A 279 2.08 -14.54 -20.81
N GLY A 280 1.51 -15.61 -20.27
CA GLY A 280 1.85 -16.18 -18.96
C GLY A 280 0.69 -16.11 -17.96
N SER A 281 0.72 -16.99 -16.96
CA SER A 281 -0.33 -17.10 -15.93
C SER A 281 -0.47 -15.85 -15.06
N LYS A 282 0.59 -15.02 -14.95
CA LYS A 282 0.59 -13.74 -14.24
C LYS A 282 -0.47 -12.74 -14.74
N PHE A 283 -0.99 -12.94 -15.95
CA PHE A 283 -2.02 -12.09 -16.55
C PHE A 283 -3.46 -12.54 -16.28
N VAL A 284 -3.68 -13.75 -15.73
CA VAL A 284 -5.02 -14.24 -15.37
C VAL A 284 -5.77 -13.28 -14.42
N PRO A 285 -5.13 -12.70 -13.38
CA PRO A 285 -5.74 -11.66 -12.55
C PRO A 285 -6.28 -10.49 -13.39
N ILE A 286 -5.44 -9.90 -14.26
CA ILE A 286 -5.81 -8.79 -15.14
C ILE A 286 -6.98 -9.15 -16.09
N LEU A 287 -6.99 -10.37 -16.62
CA LEU A 287 -8.04 -10.85 -17.53
C LEU A 287 -9.40 -11.07 -16.85
N ASN A 288 -9.42 -11.39 -15.55
CA ASN A 288 -10.67 -11.47 -14.79
C ASN A 288 -11.31 -10.09 -14.61
N LEU A 289 -10.50 -9.04 -14.48
CA LEU A 289 -10.92 -7.66 -14.28
C LEU A 289 -11.45 -7.05 -15.59
N ALA A 290 -10.83 -7.40 -16.71
CA ALA A 290 -11.28 -7.03 -18.05
C ALA A 290 -12.38 -7.96 -18.61
N SER A 291 -13.13 -8.69 -17.78
CA SER A 291 -14.11 -9.69 -18.26
C SER A 291 -15.20 -9.13 -19.20
N TRP A 292 -15.57 -7.86 -19.08
CA TRP A 292 -16.50 -7.16 -19.98
C TRP A 292 -15.88 -6.89 -21.38
N THR A 293 -14.55 -6.73 -21.51
CA THR A 293 -13.90 -6.67 -22.86
C THR A 293 -14.01 -7.99 -23.61
N LEU A 294 -13.95 -9.11 -22.88
CA LEU A 294 -14.14 -10.45 -23.46
C LEU A 294 -15.59 -10.65 -23.93
N GLU A 295 -16.55 -9.82 -23.48
CA GLU A 295 -17.91 -9.79 -24.02
C GLU A 295 -17.93 -9.09 -25.38
N GLY A 296 -17.23 -7.97 -25.54
CA GLY A 296 -17.06 -7.29 -26.84
C GLY A 296 -16.37 -8.15 -27.90
N TYR A 297 -15.54 -9.08 -27.47
CA TYR A 297 -14.88 -10.07 -28.33
C TYR A 297 -15.87 -10.99 -29.08
N ALA A 298 -17.00 -11.32 -28.45
CA ALA A 298 -18.04 -12.18 -29.02
C ALA A 298 -18.69 -11.56 -30.27
N THR A 299 -18.93 -10.24 -30.22
CA THR A 299 -19.53 -9.46 -31.30
C THR A 299 -18.59 -9.38 -32.51
N LEU A 300 -17.29 -9.21 -32.24
CA LEU A 300 -16.24 -9.08 -33.24
C LEU A 300 -16.03 -10.39 -34.03
N ASN A 301 -16.04 -11.55 -33.37
CA ASN A 301 -15.87 -12.85 -34.01
C ASN A 301 -17.02 -13.27 -34.95
N SER A 302 -18.19 -12.64 -34.85
CA SER A 302 -19.35 -12.91 -35.71
C SER A 302 -19.18 -12.32 -37.13
N LEU A 303 -18.16 -11.47 -37.34
CA LEU A 303 -17.89 -10.80 -38.61
C LEU A 303 -17.18 -11.74 -39.59
N ARG A 304 -17.83 -12.02 -40.73
CA ARG A 304 -17.29 -12.90 -41.78
C ARG A 304 -15.94 -12.39 -42.30
N GLY A 305 -14.94 -13.27 -42.30
CA GLY A 305 -13.64 -13.07 -42.96
C GLY A 305 -12.48 -12.67 -42.04
N TYR A 306 -12.63 -12.80 -40.72
CA TYR A 306 -11.56 -12.63 -39.74
C TYR A 306 -11.14 -13.97 -39.14
N SER A 307 -9.84 -14.24 -39.08
CA SER A 307 -9.27 -15.52 -38.62
C SER A 307 -8.51 -15.40 -37.29
N HIS A 308 -8.11 -14.19 -36.91
CA HIS A 308 -7.30 -13.93 -35.75
C HIS A 308 -7.73 -12.69 -34.98
N THR A 309 -7.32 -12.63 -33.71
CA THR A 309 -7.49 -11.46 -32.84
C THR A 309 -6.15 -11.04 -32.27
N SER A 310 -5.79 -9.79 -32.50
CA SER A 310 -4.73 -9.13 -31.75
C SER A 310 -5.27 -8.70 -30.39
N VAL A 311 -4.57 -9.11 -29.35
CA VAL A 311 -4.77 -8.69 -27.97
C VAL A 311 -3.62 -7.81 -27.59
N ILE A 312 -3.90 -6.57 -27.20
CA ILE A 312 -2.92 -5.65 -26.63
C ILE A 312 -3.34 -5.40 -25.19
N LEU A 313 -2.41 -5.60 -24.28
CA LEU A 313 -2.58 -5.37 -22.86
C LEU A 313 -1.62 -4.29 -22.43
N ASP A 314 -2.16 -3.15 -22.00
CA ASP A 314 -1.39 -2.08 -21.38
C ASP A 314 -1.66 -2.11 -19.87
N TYR A 315 -0.62 -2.00 -19.05
CA TYR A 315 -0.74 -1.96 -17.60
C TYR A 315 0.44 -1.25 -16.95
N GLU A 316 0.21 -0.77 -15.74
CA GLU A 316 1.28 -0.31 -14.87
C GLU A 316 1.71 -1.45 -13.94
N LEU A 317 3.02 -1.65 -13.83
CA LEU A 317 3.58 -2.52 -12.81
C LEU A 317 4.06 -1.66 -11.65
N TRP A 318 3.63 -2.01 -10.44
CA TRP A 318 4.00 -1.35 -9.21
C TRP A 318 4.72 -2.34 -8.28
N ALA A 319 5.73 -1.85 -7.58
CA ALA A 319 6.29 -2.51 -6.41
C ALA A 319 5.41 -2.16 -5.22
N TYR A 320 4.93 -3.19 -4.54
CA TYR A 320 4.15 -3.07 -3.31
C TYR A 320 4.88 -3.82 -2.20
N TYR A 321 4.91 -3.29 -0.99
CA TYR A 321 5.58 -3.94 0.13
C TYR A 321 4.57 -4.38 1.19
N LYS A 322 4.73 -5.60 1.67
CA LYS A 322 3.99 -6.14 2.82
C LYS A 322 4.96 -6.56 3.90
N HIS A 323 4.56 -6.45 5.16
CA HIS A 323 5.37 -6.95 6.26
C HIS A 323 5.04 -8.43 6.55
N GLN A 324 6.01 -9.33 6.38
CA GLN A 324 5.91 -10.75 6.71
C GLN A 324 7.14 -11.19 7.51
N GLY A 325 6.94 -12.01 8.54
CA GLY A 325 8.03 -12.56 9.34
C GLY A 325 8.97 -11.52 9.96
N GLY A 326 8.43 -10.37 10.38
CA GLY A 326 9.22 -9.29 10.96
C GLY A 326 10.04 -8.49 9.95
N ARG A 327 9.74 -8.59 8.65
CA ARG A 327 10.46 -7.90 7.56
C ARG A 327 9.52 -7.41 6.48
N TRP A 328 9.91 -6.35 5.78
CA TRP A 328 9.24 -5.93 4.55
C TRP A 328 9.65 -6.82 3.37
N VAL A 329 8.65 -7.29 2.62
CA VAL A 329 8.83 -8.11 1.43
C VAL A 329 8.21 -7.39 0.24
N GLU A 330 9.00 -7.24 -0.82
CA GLU A 330 8.53 -6.67 -2.09
C GLU A 330 7.65 -7.69 -2.85
N GLY A 331 6.47 -7.26 -3.22
CA GLY A 331 5.56 -7.91 -4.16
C GLY A 331 5.36 -7.07 -5.41
N ARG A 332 4.66 -7.64 -6.39
CA ARG A 332 4.29 -6.95 -7.63
C ARG A 332 2.78 -6.77 -7.69
N GLN A 333 2.36 -5.58 -8.08
CA GLN A 333 0.95 -5.25 -8.29
C GLN A 333 0.75 -4.68 -9.68
N TYR A 334 -0.32 -5.11 -10.34
CA TYR A 334 -0.73 -4.57 -11.63
C TYR A 334 -1.80 -3.51 -11.41
N LYS A 335 -1.69 -2.37 -12.09
CA LYS A 335 -2.66 -1.27 -12.03
C LYS A 335 -2.99 -0.72 -13.40
N ASN A 336 -4.08 0.04 -13.49
CA ASN A 336 -4.51 0.76 -14.70
C ASN A 336 -4.50 -0.11 -15.95
N ALA A 337 -4.91 -1.37 -15.79
CA ALA A 337 -4.86 -2.33 -16.86
C ALA A 337 -5.94 -2.00 -17.90
N SER A 338 -5.55 -2.03 -19.17
CA SER A 338 -6.46 -1.89 -20.30
C SER A 338 -6.20 -3.01 -21.30
N LEU A 339 -7.29 -3.58 -21.81
CA LEU A 339 -7.25 -4.61 -22.82
C LEU A 339 -7.88 -4.09 -24.10
N LEU A 340 -7.12 -4.10 -25.18
CA LEU A 340 -7.58 -3.75 -26.51
C LEU A 340 -7.59 -5.00 -27.39
N LEU A 341 -8.74 -5.26 -28.01
CA LEU A 341 -8.93 -6.38 -28.92
C LEU A 341 -9.15 -5.86 -30.34
N THR A 342 -8.32 -6.29 -31.28
CA THR A 342 -8.41 -5.91 -32.70
C THR A 342 -8.53 -7.15 -33.57
N LEU A 343 -9.54 -7.19 -34.46
CA LEU A 343 -9.70 -8.30 -35.40
C LEU A 343 -8.72 -8.20 -36.58
N ILE A 344 -8.17 -9.36 -36.98
CA ILE A 344 -7.26 -9.51 -38.13
C ILE A 344 -7.86 -10.51 -39.13
N LYS A 345 -7.82 -10.13 -40.41
CA LYS A 345 -8.33 -10.97 -41.51
C LYS A 345 -7.42 -12.14 -41.80
#